data_AF-A0A7X5FEP0-F1
#
_entry.id   AF-A0A7X5FEP0-F1
#
_cell.length_a   1.000
_cell.length_b   1.000
_cell.length_c   1.000
_cell.angle_alpha   90.00
_cell.angle_beta   90.00
_cell.angle_gamma   90.00
#
_symmetry.space_group_name_H-M   'P 1'
#
loop_
_entity.id
_entity.type
_entity.pdbx_description
1 polymer ?
#
loop_
_entity_poly.entity_id
_entity_poly.type
_entity_poly.pdbx_seq_one_letter_code
_entity_poly.pdbx_strand_id
1 'polypeptide(L)'
;MSGFQTISTGVFNRSGRDTLSPQVFYGALASSILYGLFTTAIIAYKVNEAGFIPNLWHIIILGLVVPIIGIIIAMKSDNPIVSFIGYSMLVVPFGVVLSPVLQVYSPDVITNAFGITATITFVMGLAGTMFPNIFSKMGPVLGLVLFGMVLVMIGQMFIPALRLGIIDYIGAGLFSLYIGYDMYRANHVAKTLDNAIDISIDLYLDIVNLFLFVLRILGKKD
;
A
#
# COMPACT_ATOMS: atom_id res chain seq x y z
N MET A 1 -6.25 -16.81 -52.95
CA MET A 1 -6.44 -15.55 -52.20
C MET A 1 -7.37 -15.87 -51.03
N SER A 2 -7.07 -15.75 -49.75
CA SER A 2 -5.89 -15.41 -48.95
C SER A 2 -6.23 -15.98 -47.57
N GLY A 3 -5.36 -16.81 -47.00
CA GLY A 3 -5.55 -17.37 -45.66
C GLY A 3 -5.48 -16.27 -44.61
N PHE A 4 -6.52 -16.12 -43.79
CA PHE A 4 -6.45 -15.30 -42.60
C PHE A 4 -5.56 -16.02 -41.58
N GLN A 5 -4.31 -15.58 -41.47
CA GLN A 5 -3.48 -15.88 -40.32
C GLN A 5 -4.04 -15.12 -39.12
N THR A 6 -4.66 -15.85 -38.19
CA THR A 6 -4.91 -15.35 -36.84
C THR A 6 -3.57 -14.99 -36.22
N ILE A 7 -3.34 -13.70 -35.98
CA ILE A 7 -2.22 -13.22 -35.17
C ILE A 7 -2.50 -13.67 -33.75
N SER A 8 -1.97 -14.84 -33.38
CA SER A 8 -1.85 -15.24 -31.98
C SER A 8 -0.82 -14.31 -31.35
N THR A 9 -1.28 -13.25 -30.68
CA THR A 9 -0.42 -12.46 -29.82
C THR A 9 -0.05 -13.33 -28.63
N GLY A 10 1.03 -14.09 -28.76
CA GLY A 10 1.69 -14.84 -27.67
C GLY A 10 2.16 -13.98 -26.49
N VAL A 11 1.65 -12.76 -26.37
CA VAL A 11 1.84 -11.81 -25.27
C VAL A 11 1.39 -12.43 -23.94
N PHE A 12 0.42 -13.34 -23.96
CA PHE A 12 -0.06 -14.06 -22.77
C PHE A 12 0.52 -15.47 -22.58
N ASN A 13 1.38 -15.94 -23.49
CA ASN A 13 1.97 -17.27 -23.41
C ASN A 13 3.48 -17.18 -23.11
N ARG A 14 3.83 -16.44 -22.05
CA ARG A 14 5.19 -16.44 -21.49
C ARG A 14 5.36 -17.65 -20.55
N SER A 15 5.46 -18.84 -21.11
CA SER A 15 6.07 -19.98 -20.40
C SER A 15 7.58 -19.89 -20.59
N GLY A 16 8.30 -19.30 -19.62
CA GLY A 16 9.76 -19.39 -19.60
C GLY A 16 10.50 -18.14 -19.12
N ARG A 17 10.47 -17.93 -17.80
CA ARG A 17 11.60 -17.65 -16.88
C ARG A 17 10.94 -17.30 -15.53
N ASP A 18 10.98 -18.26 -14.60
CA ASP A 18 10.63 -18.10 -13.17
C ASP A 18 9.15 -18.00 -12.79
N THR A 19 8.31 -18.92 -13.27
CA THR A 19 7.01 -19.18 -12.62
C THR A 19 7.25 -19.88 -11.28
N LEU A 20 7.00 -19.18 -10.18
CA LEU A 20 7.10 -19.69 -8.82
C LEU A 20 5.93 -20.60 -8.48
N SER A 21 6.15 -21.52 -7.54
CA SER A 21 5.02 -22.22 -6.91
C SER A 21 4.15 -21.21 -6.15
N PRO A 22 2.84 -21.45 -6.01
CA PRO A 22 1.96 -20.54 -5.27
C PRO A 22 2.46 -20.25 -3.86
N GLN A 23 3.02 -21.25 -3.18
CA GLN A 23 3.56 -21.13 -1.82
C GLN A 23 4.74 -20.14 -1.77
N VAL A 24 5.67 -20.25 -2.72
CA VAL A 24 6.84 -19.36 -2.79
C VAL A 24 6.40 -17.94 -3.16
N PHE A 25 5.44 -17.78 -4.07
CA PHE A 25 4.87 -16.48 -4.42
C PHE A 25 4.23 -15.79 -3.22
N TYR A 26 3.32 -16.45 -2.50
CA TYR A 26 2.66 -15.86 -1.33
C TYR A 26 3.62 -15.68 -0.15
N GLY A 27 4.60 -16.57 -0.01
CA GLY A 27 5.68 -16.41 0.96
C GLY A 27 6.53 -15.17 0.69
N ALA A 28 6.91 -14.93 -0.57
CA ALA A 28 7.64 -13.74 -0.98
C ALA A 28 6.81 -12.46 -0.78
N LEU A 29 5.55 -12.46 -1.22
CA LEU A 29 4.61 -11.36 -1.04
C LEU A 29 4.47 -11.01 0.46
N ALA A 30 4.17 -12.00 1.31
CA ALA A 30 4.02 -11.79 2.75
C ALA A 30 5.32 -11.30 3.39
N SER A 31 6.46 -11.88 3.00
CA SER A 31 7.78 -11.46 3.50
C SER A 31 8.10 -10.01 3.12
N SER A 32 7.76 -9.59 1.90
CA SER A 32 7.94 -8.21 1.44
C SER A 32 7.03 -7.23 2.18
N ILE A 33 5.77 -7.60 2.47
CA ILE A 33 4.89 -6.78 3.32
C ILE A 33 5.48 -6.64 4.72
N LEU A 34 5.89 -7.75 5.34
CA LEU A 34 6.50 -7.73 6.66
C LEU A 34 7.78 -6.88 6.67
N TYR A 35 8.65 -7.04 5.68
CA TYR A 35 9.84 -6.18 5.50
C TYR A 35 9.46 -4.70 5.48
N GLY A 36 8.44 -4.32 4.71
CA GLY A 36 7.96 -2.95 4.64
C GLY A 36 7.50 -2.43 6.00
N LEU A 37 6.58 -3.14 6.64
CA LEU A 37 6.02 -2.73 7.93
C LEU A 37 7.09 -2.65 9.04
N PHE A 38 7.96 -3.66 9.13
CA PHE A 38 9.05 -3.68 10.11
C PHE A 38 10.06 -2.57 9.87
N THR A 39 10.47 -2.35 8.62
CA THR A 39 11.44 -1.30 8.29
C THR A 39 10.86 0.08 8.60
N THR A 40 9.61 0.34 8.22
CA THR A 40 8.92 1.60 8.55
C THR A 40 8.86 1.84 10.06
N ALA A 41 8.50 0.81 10.84
CA ALA A 41 8.46 0.91 12.30
C ALA A 41 9.84 1.17 12.91
N ILE A 42 10.87 0.44 12.48
CA ILE A 42 12.25 0.61 12.98
C ILE A 42 12.77 2.01 12.64
N ILE A 43 12.55 2.49 11.42
CA ILE A 43 13.00 3.83 11.01
C ILE A 43 12.23 4.90 11.79
N ALA A 44 10.90 4.76 11.95
CA ALA A 44 10.12 5.71 12.73
C ALA A 44 10.60 5.82 14.19
N TYR A 45 10.89 4.68 14.82
CA TYR A 45 11.46 4.60 16.17
C TYR A 45 12.84 5.25 16.25
N LYS A 46 13.77 4.89 15.34
CA LYS A 46 15.13 5.46 15.33
C LYS A 46 15.15 6.96 15.09
N VAL A 47 14.26 7.45 14.23
CA VAL A 47 14.12 8.89 13.96
C VAL A 47 13.63 9.63 15.21
N ASN A 48 12.69 9.03 15.95
CA ASN A 48 12.22 9.57 17.22
C ASN A 48 13.34 9.57 18.28
N GLU A 49 14.07 8.46 18.43
CA GLU A 49 15.20 8.34 19.37
C GLU A 49 16.31 9.35 19.07
N ALA A 50 16.58 9.61 17.78
CA ALA A 50 17.55 10.60 17.34
C ALA A 50 17.10 12.06 17.55
N GLY A 51 15.85 12.29 17.95
CA GLY A 51 15.27 13.64 18.11
C GLY A 51 15.14 14.41 16.79
N PHE A 52 15.13 13.72 15.65
CA PHE A 52 15.02 14.36 14.35
C PHE A 52 13.57 14.76 14.06
N ILE A 53 13.34 16.05 13.87
CA ILE A 53 12.03 16.61 13.51
C ILE A 53 12.07 17.02 12.04
N PRO A 54 11.39 16.27 11.14
CA PRO A 54 11.40 16.59 9.71
C PRO A 54 10.68 17.92 9.45
N ASN A 55 11.35 18.86 8.79
CA ASN A 55 10.72 20.10 8.31
C ASN A 55 9.85 19.83 7.05
N LEU A 56 9.13 20.86 6.59
CA LEU A 56 8.25 20.75 5.42
C LEU A 56 8.94 20.19 4.16
N TRP A 57 10.18 20.59 3.89
CA TRP A 57 10.93 20.09 2.72
C TRP A 57 11.26 18.60 2.86
N HIS A 58 11.61 18.14 4.07
CA HIS A 58 11.80 16.72 4.32
C HIS A 58 10.49 15.95 4.10
N ILE A 59 9.36 16.47 4.58
CA ILE A 59 8.05 15.82 4.38
C ILE A 59 7.70 15.73 2.90
N ILE A 60 7.92 16.79 2.10
CA ILE A 60 7.63 16.77 0.66
C ILE A 60 8.57 15.80 -0.07
N ILE A 61 9.87 15.86 0.20
CA ILE A 61 10.86 15.02 -0.50
C ILE A 61 10.69 13.55 -0.10
N LEU A 62 10.68 13.26 1.20
CA LEU A 62 10.64 11.90 1.74
C LEU A 62 9.22 11.29 1.72
N GLY A 63 8.18 12.11 1.78
CA GLY A 63 6.79 11.63 1.81
C GLY A 63 6.12 11.57 0.44
N LEU A 64 6.65 12.27 -0.56
CA LEU A 64 6.04 12.34 -1.88
C LEU A 64 7.04 12.05 -3.01
N VAL A 65 8.12 12.82 -3.13
CA VAL A 65 9.01 12.73 -4.30
C VAL A 65 9.75 11.38 -4.37
N VAL A 66 10.46 11.00 -3.30
CA VAL A 66 11.25 9.76 -3.27
C VAL A 66 10.35 8.51 -3.35
N PRO A 67 9.22 8.43 -2.59
CA PRO A 67 8.21 7.39 -2.77
C PRO A 67 7.71 7.22 -4.20
N ILE A 68 7.34 8.31 -4.87
CA ILE A 68 6.84 8.26 -6.25
C ILE A 68 7.93 7.74 -7.20
N ILE A 69 9.18 8.20 -7.05
CA ILE A 69 10.31 7.69 -7.84
C ILE A 69 10.50 6.20 -7.58
N GLY A 70 10.46 5.76 -6.32
CA GLY A 70 10.57 4.36 -5.93
C GLY A 70 9.50 3.48 -6.56
N ILE A 71 8.24 3.90 -6.51
CA ILE A 71 7.11 3.22 -7.17
C ILE A 71 7.31 3.15 -8.69
N ILE A 72 7.72 4.25 -9.33
CA ILE A 72 7.98 4.26 -10.78
C ILE A 72 9.12 3.31 -11.16
N ILE A 73 10.18 3.25 -10.34
CA ILE A 73 11.30 2.31 -10.56
C ILE A 73 10.82 0.87 -10.46
N ALA A 74 10.01 0.56 -9.43
CA ALA A 74 9.49 -0.78 -9.23
C ALA A 74 8.58 -1.22 -10.37
N MET A 75 7.54 -0.43 -10.67
CA MET A 75 6.55 -0.77 -11.71
C MET A 75 7.12 -0.85 -13.13
N LYS A 76 8.27 -0.24 -13.40
CA LYS A 76 8.91 -0.27 -14.74
C LYS A 76 9.94 -1.37 -14.90
N SER A 77 10.36 -2.00 -13.81
CA SER A 77 11.40 -3.03 -13.88
C SER A 77 10.78 -4.42 -14.00
N ASP A 78 11.37 -5.27 -14.84
CA ASP A 78 11.09 -6.71 -14.82
C ASP A 78 12.08 -7.46 -13.89
N ASN A 79 12.96 -6.74 -13.18
CA ASN A 79 13.99 -7.31 -12.33
C ASN A 79 13.59 -7.19 -10.84
N PRO A 80 13.33 -8.30 -10.14
CA PRO A 80 12.91 -8.28 -8.74
C PRO A 80 13.82 -7.48 -7.80
N ILE A 81 15.13 -7.46 -8.06
CA ILE A 81 16.09 -6.71 -7.22
C ILE A 81 15.87 -5.20 -7.38
N VAL A 82 15.65 -4.74 -8.62
CA VAL A 82 15.39 -3.33 -8.89
C VAL A 82 14.03 -2.92 -8.35
N SER A 83 13.02 -3.80 -8.46
CA SER A 83 11.70 -3.58 -7.87
C SER A 83 11.77 -3.48 -6.34
N PHE A 84 12.59 -4.32 -5.71
CA PHE A 84 12.83 -4.24 -4.26
C PHE A 84 13.59 -2.98 -3.84
N ILE A 85 14.52 -2.48 -4.65
CA ILE A 85 15.18 -1.18 -4.41
C ILE A 85 14.15 -0.05 -4.48
N GLY A 86 13.29 -0.05 -5.51
CA GLY A 86 12.20 0.91 -5.65
C GLY A 86 11.26 0.87 -4.44
N TYR A 87 10.92 -0.32 -3.96
CA TYR A 87 10.14 -0.51 -2.73
C TYR A 87 10.86 0.02 -1.49
N SER A 88 12.16 -0.20 -1.35
CA SER A 88 12.96 0.32 -0.22
C SER A 88 13.01 1.85 -0.21
N MET A 89 13.04 2.48 -1.40
CA MET A 89 12.92 3.94 -1.57
C MET A 89 11.54 4.48 -1.19
N LEU A 90 10.51 3.63 -1.12
CA LEU A 90 9.20 3.99 -0.58
C LEU A 90 9.17 3.84 0.95
N VAL A 91 9.57 2.65 1.44
CA VAL A 91 9.40 2.24 2.84
C VAL A 91 10.26 3.06 3.80
N VAL A 92 11.55 3.22 3.51
CA VAL A 92 12.49 3.89 4.42
C VAL A 92 12.09 5.36 4.64
N PRO A 93 11.83 6.16 3.60
CA PRO A 93 11.38 7.55 3.78
C PRO A 93 10.03 7.67 4.49
N PHE A 94 9.11 6.73 4.25
CA PHE A 94 7.83 6.69 4.96
C PHE A 94 8.02 6.58 6.48
N GLY A 95 8.93 5.73 6.95
CA GLY A 95 9.25 5.65 8.38
C GLY A 95 9.68 6.99 8.98
N VAL A 96 10.47 7.78 8.24
CA VAL A 96 10.90 9.12 8.67
C VAL A 96 9.71 10.08 8.78
N VAL A 97 8.83 10.08 7.77
CA VAL A 97 7.67 10.99 7.71
C VAL A 97 6.60 10.61 8.73
N LEU A 98 6.45 9.32 9.07
CA LEU A 98 5.49 8.86 10.07
C LEU A 98 5.96 9.11 11.51
N SER A 99 7.26 9.24 11.76
CA SER A 99 7.80 9.47 13.10
C SER A 99 7.12 10.62 13.86
N PRO A 100 6.99 11.86 13.33
CA PRO A 100 6.30 12.94 14.02
C PRO A 100 4.80 12.69 14.21
N VAL A 101 4.16 11.92 13.31
CA VAL A 101 2.73 11.59 13.43
C VAL A 101 2.49 10.67 14.63
N LEU A 102 3.33 9.65 14.79
CA LEU A 102 3.20 8.68 15.88
C LEU A 102 3.44 9.30 17.27
N GLN A 103 4.29 10.33 17.36
CA GLN A 103 4.60 11.01 18.63
C GLN A 103 3.40 11.73 19.26
N VAL A 104 2.35 12.01 18.48
CA VAL A 104 1.13 12.68 18.98
C VAL A 104 0.21 11.70 19.71
N TYR A 105 0.35 10.40 19.47
CA TYR A 105 -0.54 9.38 20.03
C TYR A 105 0.14 8.64 21.18
N SER A 106 -0.67 8.19 22.15
CA SER A 106 -0.15 7.33 23.22
C SER A 106 0.27 5.96 22.68
N PRO A 107 1.23 5.27 23.32
CA PRO A 107 1.62 3.91 22.93
C PRO A 107 0.44 2.94 22.85
N ASP A 108 -0.50 3.02 23.79
CA ASP A 108 -1.69 2.17 23.83
C ASP A 108 -2.56 2.33 22.58
N VAL A 109 -2.70 3.55 22.09
CA VAL A 109 -3.51 3.86 20.90
C VAL A 109 -2.83 3.41 19.63
N ILE A 110 -1.50 3.52 19.57
CA ILE A 110 -0.71 2.97 18.47
C ILE A 110 -0.85 1.44 18.43
N THR A 111 -0.71 0.76 19.57
CA THR A 111 -0.85 -0.70 19.65
C THR A 111 -2.26 -1.16 19.29
N ASN A 112 -3.30 -0.47 19.77
CA ASN A 112 -4.69 -0.77 19.43
C ASN A 112 -4.97 -0.55 17.93
N ALA A 113 -4.48 0.55 17.35
CA ALA A 113 -4.62 0.83 15.93
C ALA A 113 -3.94 -0.23 15.07
N PHE A 114 -2.75 -0.67 15.47
CA PHE A 114 -2.03 -1.75 14.80
C PHE A 114 -2.82 -3.07 14.86
N GLY A 115 -3.34 -3.46 16.03
CA GLY A 115 -4.13 -4.68 16.18
C GLY A 115 -5.41 -4.70 15.35
N ILE A 116 -6.13 -3.57 15.30
CA ILE A 116 -7.32 -3.42 14.46
C ILE A 116 -6.96 -3.48 12.98
N THR A 117 -5.89 -2.79 12.57
CA THR A 117 -5.41 -2.80 11.17
C THR A 117 -5.05 -4.22 10.75
N ALA A 118 -4.26 -4.95 11.56
CA ALA A 118 -3.89 -6.33 11.27
C ALA A 118 -5.12 -7.24 11.11
N THR A 119 -6.13 -7.06 11.97
CA THR A 119 -7.38 -7.81 11.90
C THR A 119 -8.14 -7.52 10.61
N ILE A 120 -8.30 -6.24 10.25
CA ILE A 120 -8.98 -5.85 9.00
C ILE A 120 -8.20 -6.36 7.80
N THR A 121 -6.88 -6.21 7.77
CA THR A 121 -6.02 -6.70 6.68
C THR A 121 -6.18 -8.21 6.49
N PHE A 122 -6.20 -8.98 7.59
CA PHE A 122 -6.39 -10.42 7.52
C PHE A 122 -7.76 -10.80 6.96
N VAL A 123 -8.85 -10.21 7.48
CA VAL A 123 -10.22 -10.47 7.03
C VAL A 123 -10.40 -10.07 5.56
N MET A 124 -9.92 -8.89 5.17
CA MET A 124 -10.03 -8.39 3.80
C MET A 124 -9.16 -9.17 2.82
N GLY A 125 -7.96 -9.58 3.23
CA GLY A 125 -7.11 -10.46 2.44
C GLY A 125 -7.80 -11.80 2.14
N LEU A 126 -8.43 -12.43 3.15
CA LEU A 126 -9.25 -13.62 2.93
C LEU A 126 -10.46 -13.33 2.03
N ALA A 127 -11.15 -12.21 2.24
CA ALA A 127 -12.29 -11.84 1.41
C ALA A 127 -11.90 -11.67 -0.07
N GLY A 128 -10.73 -11.07 -0.34
CA GLY A 128 -10.19 -10.89 -1.68
C GLY A 128 -9.98 -12.21 -2.44
N THR A 129 -9.59 -13.27 -1.72
CA THR A 129 -9.41 -14.60 -2.31
C THR A 129 -10.74 -15.37 -2.43
N MET A 130 -11.63 -15.25 -1.46
CA MET A 130 -12.90 -16.00 -1.39
C MET A 130 -14.00 -15.41 -2.26
N PHE A 131 -14.02 -14.09 -2.49
CA PHE A 131 -15.08 -13.39 -3.23
C PHE A 131 -14.58 -12.65 -4.48
N PRO A 132 -13.90 -13.32 -5.43
CA PRO A 132 -13.27 -12.67 -6.59
C PRO A 132 -14.26 -11.93 -7.49
N ASN A 133 -15.51 -12.40 -7.57
CA ASN A 133 -16.57 -11.77 -8.36
C ASN A 133 -16.93 -10.36 -7.87
N ILE A 134 -16.73 -10.08 -6.58
CA ILE A 134 -16.97 -8.76 -6.00
C ILE A 134 -15.78 -7.84 -6.33
N PHE A 135 -14.56 -8.28 -6.01
CA PHE A 135 -13.36 -7.45 -6.14
C PHE A 135 -12.93 -7.19 -7.59
N SER A 136 -13.18 -8.13 -8.51
CA SER A 136 -12.88 -7.94 -9.95
C SER A 136 -13.44 -6.66 -10.57
N LYS A 137 -14.54 -6.13 -10.04
CA LYS A 137 -15.23 -4.95 -10.56
C LYS A 137 -14.86 -3.65 -9.83
N MET A 138 -14.09 -3.73 -8.75
CA MET A 138 -13.86 -2.61 -7.85
C MET A 138 -12.74 -1.67 -8.28
N GLY A 139 -11.75 -2.13 -9.07
CA GLY A 139 -10.55 -1.36 -9.41
C GLY A 139 -10.81 0.09 -9.86
N PRO A 140 -11.59 0.32 -10.93
CA PRO A 140 -11.87 1.68 -11.41
C PRO A 140 -12.62 2.54 -10.39
N VAL A 141 -13.54 1.94 -9.63
CA VAL A 141 -14.35 2.65 -8.62
C VAL A 141 -13.47 3.08 -7.45
N LEU A 142 -12.62 2.17 -6.95
CA LEU A 142 -11.67 2.47 -5.87
C LEU A 142 -10.73 3.61 -6.28
N GLY A 143 -10.20 3.58 -7.51
CA GLY A 143 -9.36 4.66 -8.06
C GLY A 143 -10.05 6.02 -8.09
N LEU A 144 -11.31 6.05 -8.53
CA LEU A 144 -12.10 7.29 -8.55
C LEU A 144 -12.39 7.83 -7.15
N VAL A 145 -12.75 6.95 -6.21
CA VAL A 145 -13.04 7.33 -4.82
C VAL A 145 -11.77 7.82 -4.12
N LEU A 146 -10.63 7.16 -4.34
CA LEU A 146 -9.33 7.61 -3.82
C LEU A 146 -8.99 9.01 -4.34
N PHE A 147 -9.12 9.25 -5.64
CA PHE A 147 -8.87 10.56 -6.21
C PHE A 147 -9.78 11.64 -5.60
N GLY A 148 -11.09 11.37 -5.49
CA GLY A 148 -12.03 12.27 -4.83
C GLY A 148 -11.68 12.54 -3.37
N MET A 149 -11.29 11.51 -2.61
CA MET A 149 -10.85 11.65 -1.23
C MET A 149 -9.61 12.55 -1.11
N VAL A 150 -8.60 12.35 -1.96
CA VAL A 150 -7.40 13.18 -1.97
C VAL A 150 -7.75 14.65 -2.23
N LEU A 151 -8.64 14.94 -3.19
CA LEU A 151 -9.10 16.31 -3.44
C LEU A 151 -9.80 16.92 -2.22
N VAL A 152 -10.65 16.17 -1.52
CA VAL A 152 -11.31 16.63 -0.29
C VAL A 152 -10.28 16.90 0.80
N MET A 153 -9.31 16.01 1.00
CA MET A 153 -8.25 16.18 2.00
C MET A 153 -7.38 17.41 1.72
N ILE A 154 -7.02 17.65 0.46
CA ILE A 154 -6.29 18.87 0.05
C ILE A 154 -7.16 20.11 0.32
N GLY A 155 -8.44 20.09 -0.05
CA GLY A 155 -9.37 21.19 0.22
C GLY A 155 -9.50 21.54 1.70
N GLN A 156 -9.50 20.53 2.59
CA GLN A 156 -9.53 20.69 4.04
C GLN A 156 -8.30 21.40 4.62
N MET A 157 -7.15 21.34 3.93
CA MET A 157 -5.95 22.06 4.35
C MET A 157 -6.12 23.58 4.21
N PHE A 158 -6.86 24.03 3.19
CA PHE A 158 -7.08 25.45 2.91
C PHE A 158 -8.38 25.99 3.50
N ILE A 159 -9.38 25.13 3.69
CA ILE A 159 -10.73 25.53 4.13
C ILE A 159 -11.09 24.76 5.41
N PRO A 160 -10.86 25.34 6.60
CA PRO A 160 -11.17 24.68 7.88
C PRO A 160 -12.63 24.25 8.03
N ALA A 161 -13.57 24.99 7.41
CA ALA A 161 -15.00 24.66 7.43
C ALA A 161 -15.35 23.35 6.70
N LEU A 162 -14.47 22.84 5.82
CA LEU A 162 -14.64 21.56 5.14
C LEU A 162 -14.18 20.36 5.96
N ARG A 163 -13.69 20.53 7.19
CA ARG A 163 -13.21 19.43 8.03
C ARG A 163 -14.37 18.49 8.39
N LEU A 164 -14.43 17.37 7.68
CA LEU A 164 -15.45 16.35 7.85
C LEU A 164 -14.93 15.28 8.83
N GLY A 165 -15.53 15.17 10.01
CA GLY A 165 -15.14 14.17 11.01
C GLY A 165 -15.28 12.72 10.52
N ILE A 166 -16.12 12.48 9.49
CA ILE A 166 -16.37 11.18 8.88
C ILE A 166 -15.30 10.73 7.88
N ILE A 167 -14.45 11.65 7.39
CA ILE A 167 -13.47 11.33 6.33
C ILE A 167 -12.53 10.20 6.74
N ASP A 168 -12.19 10.10 8.02
CA ASP A 168 -11.29 9.06 8.49
C ASP A 168 -11.93 7.67 8.42
N TYR A 169 -13.24 7.56 8.68
CA TYR A 169 -13.99 6.32 8.55
C TYR A 169 -14.14 5.89 7.09
N ILE A 170 -14.37 6.85 6.19
CA ILE A 170 -14.40 6.59 4.75
C ILE A 170 -13.02 6.13 4.28
N GLY A 171 -11.94 6.75 4.76
CA GLY A 171 -10.56 6.36 4.48
C GLY A 171 -10.26 4.94 4.94
N ALA A 172 -10.58 4.61 6.19
CA ALA A 172 -10.43 3.26 6.70
C ALA A 172 -11.20 2.22 5.87
N GLY A 173 -12.46 2.51 5.50
CA GLY A 173 -13.25 1.64 4.63
C GLY A 173 -12.66 1.50 3.21
N LEU A 174 -12.18 2.60 2.64
CA LEU A 174 -11.56 2.60 1.31
C LEU A 174 -10.31 1.73 1.25
N PHE A 175 -9.37 1.96 2.17
CA PHE A 175 -8.11 1.19 2.21
C PHE A 175 -8.34 -0.26 2.64
N SER A 176 -9.36 -0.54 3.46
CA SER A 176 -9.86 -1.89 3.70
C SER A 176 -10.27 -2.60 2.41
N LEU A 177 -11.03 -1.93 1.53
CA LEU A 177 -11.46 -2.48 0.25
C LEU A 177 -10.30 -2.67 -0.73
N TYR A 178 -9.33 -1.75 -0.75
CA TYR A 178 -8.11 -1.89 -1.54
C TYR A 178 -7.30 -3.13 -1.15
N ILE A 179 -7.12 -3.42 0.14
CA ILE A 179 -6.46 -4.66 0.59
C ILE A 179 -7.12 -5.91 0.00
N GLY A 180 -8.46 -5.96 0.03
CA GLY A 180 -9.19 -7.08 -0.58
C GLY A 180 -9.04 -7.13 -2.11
N TYR A 181 -9.02 -5.96 -2.76
CA TYR A 181 -8.82 -5.85 -4.20
C TYR A 181 -7.42 -6.30 -4.64
N ASP A 182 -6.38 -5.92 -3.90
CA ASP A 182 -5.01 -6.28 -4.23
C ASP A 182 -4.70 -7.74 -3.90
N MET A 183 -5.32 -8.30 -2.86
CA MET A 183 -5.28 -9.74 -2.63
C MET A 183 -6.05 -10.51 -3.71
N TYR A 184 -7.16 -9.98 -4.22
CA TYR A 184 -7.80 -10.52 -5.43
C TYR A 184 -6.85 -10.49 -6.64
N ARG A 185 -6.18 -9.35 -6.89
CA ARG A 185 -5.18 -9.22 -7.98
C ARG A 185 -4.03 -10.22 -7.83
N ALA A 186 -3.55 -10.44 -6.61
CA ALA A 186 -2.50 -11.42 -6.31
C ALA A 186 -2.83 -12.84 -6.81
N ASN A 187 -4.13 -13.19 -6.89
CA ASN A 187 -4.59 -14.49 -7.41
C ASN A 187 -4.65 -14.56 -8.94
N HIS A 188 -4.65 -13.41 -9.62
CA HIS A 188 -4.89 -13.30 -11.07
C HIS A 188 -3.66 -12.84 -11.86
N VAL A 189 -2.59 -12.38 -11.18
CA VAL A 189 -1.30 -12.07 -11.80
C VAL A 189 -0.44 -13.33 -11.97
N ALA A 190 0.49 -13.28 -12.93
CA ALA A 190 1.49 -14.34 -13.09
C ALA A 190 2.35 -14.47 -11.83
N LYS A 191 2.60 -15.70 -11.40
CA LYS A 191 3.31 -15.99 -10.14
C LYS A 191 4.82 -15.84 -10.31
N THR A 192 5.30 -14.61 -10.42
CA THR A 192 6.73 -14.26 -10.49
C THR A 192 7.15 -13.54 -9.21
N LEU A 193 8.46 -13.52 -8.93
CA LEU A 193 8.97 -12.80 -7.76
C LEU A 193 8.74 -11.29 -7.88
N ASP A 194 8.87 -10.76 -9.09
CA ASP A 194 8.64 -9.36 -9.42
C ASP A 194 7.19 -8.93 -9.13
N ASN A 195 6.20 -9.69 -9.63
CA ASN A 195 4.79 -9.44 -9.33
C ASN A 195 4.47 -9.60 -7.83
N ALA A 196 5.18 -10.47 -7.11
CA ALA A 196 5.01 -10.58 -5.66
C ALA A 196 5.47 -9.30 -4.93
N ILE A 197 6.53 -8.66 -5.41
CA ILE A 197 7.02 -7.38 -4.89
C ILE A 197 6.05 -6.25 -5.26
N ASP A 198 5.61 -6.16 -6.51
CA ASP A 198 4.67 -5.13 -6.94
C ASP A 198 3.35 -5.16 -6.15
N ILE A 199 2.76 -6.35 -5.99
CA ILE A 199 1.55 -6.49 -5.18
C ILE A 199 1.84 -6.20 -3.70
N SER A 200 3.05 -6.49 -3.20
CA SER A 200 3.41 -6.15 -1.82
C SER A 200 3.55 -4.64 -1.60
N ILE A 201 3.95 -3.87 -2.61
CA ILE A 201 4.00 -2.40 -2.57
C ILE A 201 2.57 -1.85 -2.41
N ASP A 202 1.64 -2.31 -3.25
CA ASP A 202 0.24 -1.92 -3.20
C ASP A 202 -0.36 -2.24 -1.81
N LEU A 203 -0.23 -3.49 -1.37
CA LEU A 203 -0.73 -3.93 -0.06
C LEU A 203 -0.07 -3.19 1.12
N TYR A 204 1.23 -2.91 1.04
CA TYR A 204 1.93 -2.13 2.06
C TYR A 204 1.34 -0.71 2.18
N LEU A 205 1.12 -0.04 1.05
CA LEU A 205 0.53 1.30 1.03
C LEU A 205 -0.87 1.28 1.63
N ASP A 206 -1.69 0.29 1.30
CA ASP A 206 -3.04 0.22 1.85
C ASP A 206 -3.06 -0.09 3.34
N ILE A 207 -2.20 -1.00 3.81
CA ILE A 207 -2.09 -1.34 5.23
C ILE A 207 -1.62 -0.12 6.03
N VAL A 208 -0.62 0.61 5.56
CA VAL A 208 -0.12 1.82 6.23
C VAL A 208 -1.20 2.91 6.24
N ASN A 209 -1.88 3.13 5.11
CA ASN A 209 -2.94 4.14 5.06
C ASN A 209 -4.12 3.78 5.97
N LEU A 210 -4.57 2.51 5.94
CA LEU A 210 -5.57 2.00 6.87
C LEU A 210 -5.15 2.23 8.32
N PHE A 211 -3.91 1.91 8.67
CA PHE A 211 -3.36 2.15 10.00
C PHE A 211 -3.46 3.63 10.40
N LEU A 212 -3.07 4.56 9.54
CA LEU A 212 -3.13 5.99 9.84
C LEU A 212 -4.57 6.50 9.99
N PHE A 213 -5.53 5.93 9.27
CA PHE A 213 -6.94 6.26 9.45
C PHE A 213 -7.51 5.69 10.74
N VAL A 214 -7.22 4.43 11.06
CA VAL A 214 -7.61 3.80 12.33
C VAL A 214 -6.99 4.55 13.51
N LEU A 215 -5.70 4.90 13.42
CA LEU A 215 -4.98 5.67 14.44
C LEU A 215 -5.67 7.02 14.70
N ARG A 216 -6.02 7.76 13.64
CA ARG A 216 -6.77 9.02 13.76
C ARG A 216 -8.17 8.82 14.35
N ILE A 217 -8.85 7.72 14.03
CA ILE A 217 -10.18 7.41 14.60
C ILE A 217 -10.07 7.14 16.10
N LEU A 218 -9.08 6.36 16.53
CA LEU A 218 -8.87 6.05 17.94
C LEU A 218 -8.40 7.27 18.74
N GLY A 219 -7.43 8.03 18.22
CA GLY A 219 -6.91 9.20 18.92
C GLY A 219 -7.85 10.40 19.00
N LYS A 220 -9.02 10.36 18.36
CA LYS A 220 -10.13 11.31 18.65
C LYS A 220 -10.84 11.02 19.96
N LYS A 221 -10.67 9.81 20.51
CA LYS A 221 -11.31 9.34 21.74
C LYS A 221 -10.38 9.37 22.94
N ASP A 222 -9.11 9.68 22.73
CA ASP A 222 -8.15 10.03 23.79
C ASP A 222 -8.35 11.48 24.23
#